data_AF-A0A0C2FUW3-F1
#
_entry.id   AF-A0A0C2FUW3-F1
#
_cell.length_a   1.000
_cell.length_b   1.000
_cell.length_c   1.000
_cell.angle_alpha   90.00
_cell.angle_beta   90.00
_cell.angle_gamma   90.00
#
_symmetry.space_group_name_H-M   'P 1'
#
loop_
_entity.id
_entity.type
_entity.pdbx_description
1 polymer ?
#
loop_
_entity_poly.entity_id
_entity_poly.type
_entity_poly.pdbx_seq_one_letter_code
_entity_poly.pdbx_strand_id
1 'polypeptide(L)'
;MAHFKCLYYVNKFIQEPSNINMRDFINELEDYVPTIPDAVTTHFMRACGCDCSDPRIVRLVALATQKYVSDIILDAMQQARMKGLGQTKKGTKETRYCLTNDILEPVLKEYGIDFVLPPYMH
;
A
#
# COMPACT_ATOMS: atom_id res chain seq x y z
N MET A 1 -14.28 -8.22 3.89
CA MET A 1 -14.01 -7.63 5.22
C MET A 1 -12.52 -7.55 5.60
N ALA A 2 -11.65 -8.45 5.12
CA ALA A 2 -10.20 -8.41 5.43
C ALA A 2 -9.43 -7.23 4.80
N HIS A 3 -9.77 -6.81 3.57
CA HIS A 3 -9.08 -5.71 2.87
C HIS A 3 -9.20 -4.34 3.55
N PHE A 4 -10.36 -4.02 4.11
CA PHE A 4 -10.53 -2.78 4.89
C PHE A 4 -9.75 -2.80 6.20
N LYS A 5 -9.56 -3.98 6.79
CA LYS A 5 -8.75 -4.14 8.01
C LYS A 5 -7.28 -3.83 7.74
N CYS A 6 -6.74 -4.20 6.58
CA CYS A 6 -5.36 -3.89 6.18
C CYS A 6 -5.14 -2.38 6.00
N LEU A 7 -6.03 -1.70 5.26
CA LEU A 7 -5.98 -0.24 5.10
C LEU A 7 -6.13 0.49 6.44
N TYR A 8 -7.03 0.02 7.32
CA TYR A 8 -7.20 0.59 8.65
C TYR A 8 -6.01 0.30 9.58
N TYR A 9 -5.36 -0.86 9.48
CA TYR A 9 -4.18 -1.20 10.29
C TYR A 9 -2.95 -0.38 9.88
N VAL A 10 -2.69 -0.25 8.58
CA VAL A 10 -1.58 0.57 8.06
C VAL A 10 -1.80 2.05 8.40
N ASN A 11 -3.03 2.56 8.27
CA ASN A 11 -3.32 3.95 8.65
C ASN A 11 -3.22 4.15 10.17
N LYS A 12 -3.70 3.21 11.00
CA LYS A 12 -3.59 3.28 12.47
C LYS A 12 -2.14 3.25 12.96
N PHE A 13 -1.24 2.55 12.26
CA PHE A 13 0.19 2.50 12.62
C PHE A 13 0.95 3.79 12.26
N ILE A 14 0.45 4.57 11.28
CA ILE A 14 1.11 5.80 10.79
C ILE A 14 0.57 7.06 11.50
N GLN A 15 -0.59 7.00 12.15
CA GLN A 15 -1.30 8.18 12.68
C GLN A 15 -1.02 8.56 14.14
N GLU A 16 -0.12 7.91 14.88
CA GLU A 16 0.27 8.41 16.22
C GLU A 16 1.49 9.34 16.16
N PRO A 17 1.35 10.63 16.49
CA PRO A 17 2.48 11.54 16.51
C PRO A 17 3.29 11.40 17.82
N SER A 18 4.62 11.48 17.68
CA SER A 18 5.57 12.15 18.59
C SER A 18 6.39 11.40 19.66
N ASN A 19 6.44 10.05 19.73
CA ASN A 19 7.52 9.38 20.50
C ASN A 19 7.76 7.88 20.22
N ILE A 20 7.55 7.38 19.00
CA ILE A 20 7.86 5.97 18.71
C ILE A 20 9.38 5.83 18.56
N ASN A 21 10.02 5.22 19.54
CA ASN A 21 11.43 4.86 19.45
C ASN A 21 11.59 3.82 18.34
N MET A 22 12.43 4.10 17.35
CA MET A 22 12.65 3.22 16.21
C MET A 22 13.09 1.81 16.62
N ARG A 23 13.78 1.68 17.77
CA ARG A 23 14.17 0.39 18.33
C ARG A 23 12.98 -0.42 18.83
N ASP A 24 12.06 0.24 19.53
CA ASP A 24 10.86 -0.42 20.06
C ASP A 24 9.96 -0.88 18.90
N PHE A 25 9.83 -0.06 17.86
CA PHE A 25 9.15 -0.45 16.63
C PHE A 25 9.77 -1.70 15.98
N ILE A 26 11.10 -1.74 15.81
CA ILE A 26 11.78 -2.90 15.22
C ILE A 26 11.59 -4.16 16.10
N ASN A 27 11.58 -4.00 17.42
CA ASN A 27 11.33 -5.12 18.33
C ASN A 27 9.90 -5.67 18.19
N GLU A 28 8.89 -4.81 18.02
CA GLU A 28 7.51 -5.25 17.78
C GLU A 28 7.36 -6.08 16.49
N LEU A 29 8.26 -5.91 15.51
CA LEU A 29 8.24 -6.69 14.26
C LEU A 29 8.56 -8.17 14.46
N GLU A 30 9.14 -8.56 15.61
CA GLU A 30 9.45 -9.96 15.91
C GLU A 30 8.20 -10.83 16.05
N ASP A 31 7.08 -10.26 16.48
CA ASP A 31 5.79 -10.96 16.62
C ASP A 31 4.76 -10.56 15.56
N TYR A 32 5.07 -9.52 14.77
CA TYR A 32 4.16 -9.04 13.73
C TYR A 32 4.17 -9.94 12.49
N VAL A 33 2.98 -10.31 12.00
CA VAL A 33 2.82 -11.07 10.74
C VAL A 33 2.32 -10.13 9.63
N PRO A 34 3.18 -9.70 8.69
CA PRO A 34 2.77 -8.82 7.60
C PRO A 34 1.81 -9.50 6.62
N THR A 35 1.02 -8.69 5.91
CA THR A 35 0.13 -9.16 4.84
C THR A 35 0.89 -9.88 3.73
N ILE A 36 2.08 -9.37 3.37
CA ILE A 36 3.00 -10.04 2.45
C ILE A 36 3.78 -11.11 3.24
N PRO A 37 3.68 -12.41 2.90
CA PRO A 37 4.39 -13.46 3.62
C PRO A 37 5.91 -13.33 3.55
N ASP A 38 6.61 -13.70 4.62
CA ASP A 38 8.08 -13.61 4.73
C ASP A 38 8.81 -14.29 3.57
N ALA A 39 8.33 -15.47 3.13
CA ALA A 39 8.92 -16.21 2.00
C ALA A 39 8.92 -15.42 0.68
N VAL A 40 7.87 -14.61 0.44
CA VAL A 40 7.78 -13.76 -0.77
C VAL A 40 8.80 -12.64 -0.68
N THR A 41 8.87 -11.98 0.49
CA THR A 41 9.82 -10.89 0.72
C THR A 41 11.26 -11.39 0.61
N THR A 42 11.60 -12.52 1.23
CA THR A 42 12.92 -13.14 1.12
C THR A 42 13.29 -13.52 -0.32
N HIS A 43 12.33 -14.02 -1.11
CA HIS A 43 12.58 -14.32 -2.53
C HIS A 43 13.00 -13.06 -3.30
N PHE A 44 12.28 -11.95 -3.15
CA PHE A 44 12.63 -10.69 -3.83
C PHE A 44 13.91 -10.06 -3.29
N MET A 45 14.17 -10.14 -1.97
CA MET A 45 15.43 -9.67 -1.40
C MET A 45 16.63 -10.42 -1.99
N ARG A 46 16.54 -11.75 -2.09
CA ARG A 46 17.60 -12.59 -2.69
C ARG A 46 17.78 -12.32 -4.17
N ALA A 47 16.69 -12.07 -4.91
CA ALA A 47 16.75 -11.68 -6.31
C ALA A 47 17.54 -10.36 -6.50
N CYS A 48 17.46 -9.45 -5.52
CA CYS A 48 18.25 -8.21 -5.49
C CYS A 48 19.68 -8.39 -4.92
N GLY A 49 20.10 -9.61 -4.60
CA GLY A 49 21.41 -9.90 -4.00
C GLY A 49 21.51 -9.61 -2.50
N CYS A 50 20.37 -9.42 -1.82
CA CYS A 50 20.29 -9.19 -0.37
C CYS A 50 19.80 -10.45 0.34
N ASP A 51 20.61 -10.99 1.25
CA ASP A 51 20.20 -12.09 2.13
C ASP A 51 20.25 -11.60 3.58
N CYS A 52 19.07 -11.50 4.22
CA CYS A 52 18.94 -11.10 5.61
C CYS A 52 18.47 -12.30 6.43
N SER A 53 19.23 -12.64 7.46
CA SER A 53 18.87 -13.70 8.42
C SER A 53 17.89 -13.23 9.49
N ASP A 54 17.82 -11.92 9.76
CA ASP A 54 16.94 -11.36 10.78
C ASP A 54 15.51 -11.20 10.24
N PRO A 55 14.52 -11.93 10.80
CA PRO A 55 13.12 -11.88 10.36
C PRO A 55 12.50 -10.48 10.52
N ARG A 56 12.99 -9.67 11.47
CA ARG A 56 12.48 -8.30 11.68
C ARG A 56 12.75 -7.42 10.47
N ILE A 57 13.91 -7.59 9.83
CA ILE A 57 14.27 -6.84 8.62
C ILE A 57 13.42 -7.28 7.44
N VAL A 58 13.17 -8.58 7.28
CA VAL A 58 12.29 -9.11 6.24
C VAL A 58 10.88 -8.52 6.39
N ARG A 59 10.35 -8.49 7.62
CA ARG A 59 9.02 -7.94 7.91
C ARG A 59 8.96 -6.43 7.78
N LEU A 60 10.04 -5.72 8.12
CA LEU A 60 10.16 -4.28 7.90
C LEU A 60 10.04 -3.95 6.41
N VAL A 61 10.75 -4.69 5.55
CA VAL A 61 10.65 -4.51 4.09
C VAL A 61 9.23 -4.80 3.62
N ALA A 62 8.62 -5.90 4.09
CA ALA A 62 7.24 -6.25 3.75
C ALA A 62 6.24 -5.14 4.14
N LEU A 63 6.41 -4.52 5.30
CA LEU A 63 5.61 -3.38 5.77
C LEU A 63 5.85 -2.12 4.95
N ALA A 64 7.12 -1.80 4.66
CA ALA A 64 7.47 -0.64 3.84
C ALA A 64 6.84 -0.74 2.44
N THR A 65 6.87 -1.93 1.82
CA THR A 65 6.19 -2.19 0.55
C THR A 65 4.68 -2.04 0.66
N GLN A 66 4.06 -2.56 1.73
CA GLN A 66 2.62 -2.39 1.96
C GLN A 66 2.22 -0.93 2.12
N LYS A 67 3.02 -0.15 2.85
CA LYS A 67 2.83 1.29 3.03
C LYS A 67 2.95 2.02 1.70
N TYR A 68 3.99 1.71 0.91
CA TYR A 68 4.20 2.32 -0.40
C TYR A 68 3.01 2.09 -1.35
N VAL A 69 2.54 0.85 -1.47
CA VAL A 69 1.36 0.53 -2.30
C VAL A 69 0.10 1.20 -1.75
N SER A 70 -0.06 1.27 -0.44
CA SER A 70 -1.21 1.91 0.19
C SER A 70 -1.27 3.40 -0.11
N ASP A 71 -0.14 4.11 -0.04
CA ASP A 71 -0.08 5.54 -0.32
C ASP A 71 -0.49 5.85 -1.76
N ILE A 72 0.03 5.11 -2.75
CA ILE A 72 -0.34 5.25 -4.17
C ILE A 72 -1.87 5.07 -4.34
N ILE A 73 -2.45 4.05 -3.69
CA ILE A 73 -3.89 3.78 -3.77
C ILE A 73 -4.70 4.89 -3.09
N LEU A 74 -4.22 5.43 -1.96
CA LEU A 74 -4.88 6.52 -1.25
C LEU A 74 -4.91 7.79 -2.10
N ASP A 75 -3.82 8.13 -2.77
CA ASP A 75 -3.73 9.28 -3.67
C ASP A 75 -4.65 9.11 -4.88
N ALA A 76 -4.65 7.92 -5.50
CA ALA A 76 -5.57 7.59 -6.59
C ALA A 76 -7.03 7.67 -6.15
N MET A 77 -7.36 7.18 -4.95
CA MET A 77 -8.70 7.28 -4.39
C MET A 77 -9.09 8.73 -4.10
N GLN A 78 -8.16 9.56 -3.61
CA GLN A 78 -8.40 10.99 -3.40
C GLN A 78 -8.70 11.69 -4.72
N GLN A 79 -7.94 11.40 -5.77
CA GLN A 79 -8.21 11.94 -7.10
C GLN A 79 -9.57 11.47 -7.66
N ALA A 80 -9.94 10.21 -7.45
CA ALA A 80 -11.24 9.68 -7.85
C ALA A 80 -12.41 10.38 -7.13
N ARG A 81 -12.23 10.70 -5.84
CA ARG A 81 -13.19 11.50 -5.05
C ARG A 81 -13.33 12.91 -5.59
N MET A 82 -12.21 13.58 -5.87
CA MET A 82 -12.20 14.95 -6.41
C MET A 82 -12.86 15.02 -7.80
N LYS A 83 -12.69 13.99 -8.63
CA LYS A 83 -13.33 13.87 -9.94
C LYS A 83 -14.80 13.42 -9.89
N GLY A 84 -15.34 13.11 -8.71
CA GLY A 84 -16.73 12.68 -8.55
C GLY A 84 -17.04 11.31 -9.17
N LEU A 85 -16.03 10.44 -9.35
CA LEU A 85 -16.17 9.12 -9.99
C LEU A 85 -16.87 8.07 -9.10
N GLY A 86 -17.32 8.46 -7.92
CA GLY A 86 -18.01 7.59 -6.98
C GLY A 86 -19.38 7.18 -7.48
N GLN A 87 -19.60 5.88 -7.67
CA GLN A 87 -20.92 5.35 -7.99
C GLN A 87 -21.72 5.16 -6.70
N THR A 88 -22.74 5.99 -6.51
CA THR A 88 -23.69 5.85 -5.40
C THR A 88 -24.97 5.20 -5.91
N LYS A 89 -25.30 4.00 -5.41
CA LYS A 89 -26.56 3.34 -5.75
C LYS A 89 -27.70 3.99 -4.96
N LYS A 90 -28.79 4.39 -5.65
CA LYS A 90 -29.99 4.93 -4.99
C LYS A 90 -30.51 3.92 -3.95
N GLY A 91 -30.53 4.33 -2.69
CA GLY A 91 -31.00 3.52 -1.56
C GLY A 91 -29.92 2.96 -0.62
N THR A 92 -28.63 3.15 -0.91
CA THR A 92 -27.54 2.70 -0.03
C THR A 92 -26.55 3.84 0.21
N LYS A 93 -26.12 4.05 1.47
CA LYS A 93 -25.08 5.03 1.84
C LYS A 93 -23.65 4.64 1.37
N GLU A 94 -23.52 3.63 0.52
CA GLU A 94 -22.23 3.10 0.07
C GLU A 94 -21.86 3.71 -1.29
N THR A 95 -20.85 4.58 -1.29
CA THR A 95 -20.23 5.07 -2.51
C THR A 95 -19.08 4.15 -2.90
N ARG A 96 -19.16 3.57 -4.10
CA ARG A 96 -18.15 2.65 -4.62
C ARG A 96 -17.21 3.40 -5.55
N TYR A 97 -15.92 3.17 -5.38
CA TYR A 97 -14.87 3.68 -6.25
C TYR A 97 -14.24 2.51 -7.01
N CYS A 98 -13.96 2.73 -8.30
CA CYS A 98 -13.23 1.79 -9.13
C CYS A 98 -11.87 2.40 -9.46
N LEU A 99 -10.80 1.60 -9.40
CA LEU A 99 -9.49 2.02 -9.84
C LEU A 99 -9.45 1.96 -11.38
N THR A 100 -9.28 3.11 -12.04
CA THR A 100 -9.19 3.22 -13.51
C THR A 100 -7.85 3.80 -13.93
N ASN A 101 -7.42 3.55 -15.17
CA ASN A 101 -6.16 4.06 -15.68
C ASN A 101 -6.13 5.60 -15.68
N ASP A 102 -7.24 6.26 -15.99
CA ASP A 102 -7.38 7.74 -16.01
C ASP A 102 -7.12 8.44 -14.65
N ILE A 103 -7.19 7.68 -13.55
CA ILE A 103 -6.82 8.16 -12.21
C ILE A 103 -5.49 7.60 -11.75
N LEU A 104 -5.09 6.42 -12.22
CA LEU A 104 -3.85 5.79 -11.78
C LEU A 104 -2.63 6.40 -12.50
N GLU A 105 -2.73 6.67 -13.80
CA GLU A 105 -1.66 7.27 -14.62
C GLU A 105 -1.08 8.57 -14.05
N PRO A 106 -1.88 9.60 -13.75
CA PRO A 106 -1.35 10.85 -13.21
C PRO A 106 -0.68 10.64 -11.85
N VAL A 107 -1.22 9.76 -10.99
CA VAL A 107 -0.61 9.44 -9.70
C VAL A 107 0.73 8.74 -9.89
N LEU A 108 0.79 7.68 -10.71
CA LEU A 108 2.05 6.98 -10.98
C LEU A 108 3.14 7.90 -11.54
N LYS A 109 2.76 8.88 -12.36
CA LYS A 109 3.67 9.89 -12.89
C LYS A 109 4.27 10.79 -11.78
N GLU A 110 3.51 11.12 -10.74
CA GLU A 110 4.01 11.86 -9.57
C GLU A 110 5.03 11.05 -8.76
N TYR A 111 4.86 9.72 -8.73
CA TYR A 111 5.81 8.78 -8.13
C TYR A 111 7.01 8.44 -9.05
N GLY A 112 7.07 8.99 -10.27
CA GLY A 112 8.15 8.73 -11.23
C GLY A 112 8.09 7.35 -11.90
N ILE A 113 6.91 6.73 -11.93
CA ILE A 113 6.69 5.42 -12.56
C ILE A 113 6.10 5.63 -13.95
N ASP A 114 6.80 5.15 -14.98
CA ASP A 114 6.31 5.17 -16.36
C ASP A 114 5.25 4.09 -16.59
N PHE A 115 4.04 4.53 -16.94
CA PHE A 115 2.93 3.64 -17.28
C PHE A 115 2.74 3.60 -18.79
N VAL A 116 3.12 2.48 -19.42
CA VAL A 116 2.94 2.26 -20.86
C VAL A 116 1.64 1.53 -21.10
N LEU A 117 0.65 2.25 -21.60
CA LEU A 117 -0.63 1.66 -21.97
C LEU A 117 -0.48 0.82 -23.24
N PRO A 118 -1.00 -0.42 -23.30
CA PRO A 118 -1.00 -1.19 -24.53
C PRO A 118 -1.83 -0.47 -25.62
N PRO A 119 -1.45 -0.61 -26.91
CA PRO A 119 -1.98 0.19 -28.03
C PRO A 119 -3.48 -0.01 -28.34
N TYR A 120 -4.17 -0.90 -27.61
CA TYR A 120 -5.60 -1.17 -27.77
C TYR A 120 -6.47 -0.57 -26.66
N MET A 121 -5.87 0.11 -25.67
CA MET A 121 -6.59 0.82 -24.61
C MET A 121 -6.65 2.34 -24.91
N HIS A 122 -7.09 2.72 -26.12
CA HIS A 122 -7.40 4.11 -26.46
C HIS A 122 -8.89 4.40 -26.34
#